data_AF-A0A1H3Z790-F1
#
_entry.id   AF-A0A1H3Z790-F1
#
_cell.length_a   1.000
_cell.length_b   1.000
_cell.length_c   1.000
_cell.angle_alpha   90.00
_cell.angle_beta   90.00
_cell.angle_gamma   90.00
#
_symmetry.space_group_name_H-M   'P 1'
#
loop_
_entity.id
_entity.type
_entity.pdbx_description
1 polymer ?
#
loop_
_entity_poly.entity_id
_entity_poly.type
_entity_poly.pdbx_seq_one_letter_code
_entity_poly.pdbx_strand_id
1 'polypeptide(L)'
;MSGEEILRRLGNRWVFECANRLIMDEGLERKHAFEQAAKAFHLLEQLGKGEVRFEYLKTNGELRQARGTLCHGISEAFDNYAYKDRPDVGQRDYGIIVYFDLDKEEFRSLHVRNLVVMIKEYGERI
;
A
#
# COMPACT_ATOMS: atom_id res chain seq x y z
N MET A 1 8.82 -17.39 -1.38
CA MET A 1 9.51 -16.68 -0.28
C MET A 1 8.63 -16.83 0.95
N SER A 2 9.16 -17.28 2.08
CA SER A 2 8.37 -17.52 3.29
C SER A 2 8.07 -16.21 4.05
N GLY A 3 7.04 -16.20 4.89
CA GLY A 3 6.72 -15.05 5.74
C GLY A 3 7.86 -14.64 6.69
N GLU A 4 8.70 -15.60 7.10
CA GLU A 4 9.90 -15.34 7.92
C GLU A 4 11.01 -14.61 7.13
N GLU A 5 11.18 -14.91 5.84
CA GLU A 5 12.15 -14.22 4.98
C GLU A 5 11.75 -12.77 4.73
N ILE A 6 10.45 -12.49 4.60
CA ILE A 6 9.89 -11.14 4.44
C ILE A 6 10.14 -10.30 5.71
N LEU A 7 9.89 -10.89 6.90
CA LEU A 7 10.11 -10.22 8.18
C LEU A 7 11.58 -9.90 8.45
N ARG A 8 12.48 -10.85 8.17
CA ARG A 8 13.94 -10.63 8.31
C ARG A 8 14.47 -9.59 7.33
N ARG A 9 13.90 -9.50 6.13
CA ARG A 9 14.39 -8.59 5.08
C ARG A 9 13.88 -7.16 5.22
N LEU A 10 12.64 -6.98 5.69
CA LEU A 10 12.04 -5.65 5.78
C LEU A 10 12.20 -5.01 7.15
N GLY A 11 12.29 -5.79 8.25
CA GLY A 11 12.37 -5.25 9.61
C GLY A 11 11.24 -4.25 9.94
N ASN A 12 10.15 -4.30 9.19
CA ASN A 12 9.21 -3.18 9.09
C ASN A 12 7.94 -3.48 9.87
N ARG A 13 7.77 -2.76 10.99
CA ARG A 13 6.58 -2.84 11.84
C ARG A 13 5.28 -2.71 11.03
N TRP A 14 5.26 -1.88 9.99
CA TRP A 14 4.07 -1.69 9.16
C TRP A 14 3.60 -3.00 8.51
N VAL A 15 4.51 -3.81 7.96
CA VAL A 15 4.18 -5.08 7.30
C VAL A 15 3.60 -6.07 8.31
N PHE A 16 4.19 -6.13 9.52
CA PHE A 16 3.72 -7.03 10.57
C PHE A 16 2.32 -6.64 11.07
N GLU A 17 2.10 -5.35 11.35
CA GLU A 17 0.81 -4.85 11.84
C GLU A 17 -0.28 -5.00 10.76
N CYS A 18 0.05 -4.74 9.49
CA CYS A 18 -0.84 -4.96 8.35
C CYS A 18 -1.21 -6.45 8.21
N ALA A 19 -0.22 -7.34 8.22
CA ALA A 19 -0.46 -8.79 8.12
C ALA A 19 -1.33 -9.29 9.28
N ASN A 20 -1.09 -8.80 10.51
CA ASN A 20 -1.92 -9.16 11.66
C ASN A 20 -3.37 -8.71 11.48
N ARG A 21 -3.64 -7.51 10.96
CA ARG A 21 -5.02 -7.09 10.66
C ARG A 21 -5.68 -7.95 9.61
N LEU A 22 -4.99 -8.26 8.52
CA LEU A 22 -5.50 -9.16 7.48
C LEU A 22 -5.86 -10.55 8.05
N ILE A 23 -5.10 -11.04 9.03
CA ILE A 23 -5.40 -12.31 9.72
C ILE A 23 -6.61 -12.16 10.64
N MET A 24 -6.59 -11.15 11.52
CA MET A 24 -7.55 -11.02 12.61
C MET A 24 -8.92 -10.50 12.16
N ASP A 25 -8.93 -9.51 11.26
CA ASP A 25 -10.14 -8.79 10.87
C ASP A 25 -10.79 -9.42 9.63
N GLU A 26 -9.99 -10.12 8.81
CA GLU A 26 -10.44 -10.65 7.51
C GLU A 26 -10.27 -12.16 7.35
N GLY A 27 -9.63 -12.84 8.30
CA GLY A 27 -9.46 -14.30 8.28
C GLY A 27 -8.53 -14.81 7.18
N LEU A 28 -7.62 -13.97 6.66
CA LEU A 28 -6.63 -14.44 5.70
C LEU A 28 -5.68 -15.44 6.36
N GLU A 29 -5.33 -16.48 5.61
CA GLU A 29 -4.27 -17.41 6.02
C GLU A 29 -2.95 -16.64 6.18
N ARG A 30 -2.18 -17.00 7.21
CA ARG A 30 -0.98 -16.26 7.65
C ARG A 30 -0.01 -15.99 6.49
N LYS A 31 0.36 -17.00 5.71
CA LYS A 31 1.29 -16.82 4.59
C LYS A 31 0.72 -15.83 3.57
N HIS A 32 -0.55 -15.99 3.17
CA HIS A 32 -1.19 -15.05 2.25
C HIS A 32 -1.27 -13.62 2.81
N ALA A 33 -1.54 -13.45 4.11
CA ALA A 33 -1.56 -12.14 4.75
C ALA A 33 -0.20 -11.43 4.70
N PHE A 34 0.89 -12.16 4.98
CA PHE A 34 2.24 -11.61 4.88
C PHE A 34 2.66 -11.28 3.45
N GLU A 35 2.31 -12.14 2.48
CA GLU A 35 2.54 -11.87 1.06
C GLU A 35 1.81 -10.60 0.60
N GLN A 36 0.54 -10.46 1.01
CA GLN A 36 -0.28 -9.30 0.68
C GLN A 36 0.22 -8.01 1.34
N ALA A 37 0.60 -8.07 2.62
CA ALA A 37 1.17 -6.93 3.33
C ALA A 37 2.52 -6.49 2.72
N ALA A 38 3.38 -7.43 2.33
CA ALA A 38 4.66 -7.11 1.68
C ALA A 38 4.46 -6.41 0.32
N LYS A 39 3.49 -6.89 -0.46
CA LYS A 39 3.12 -6.29 -1.75
C LYS A 39 2.57 -4.88 -1.58
N ALA A 40 1.70 -4.67 -0.60
CA ALA A 40 1.17 -3.36 -0.26
C ALA A 40 2.26 -2.40 0.21
N PHE A 41 3.19 -2.88 1.03
CA PHE A 41 4.35 -2.09 1.45
C PHE A 41 5.22 -1.68 0.24
N HIS A 42 5.44 -2.60 -0.71
CA HIS A 42 6.17 -2.25 -1.94
C HIS A 42 5.44 -1.17 -2.75
N LEU A 43 4.11 -1.26 -2.89
CA LEU A 43 3.32 -0.22 -3.57
C LEU A 43 3.49 1.14 -2.89
N LEU A 44 3.44 1.20 -1.56
CA LEU A 44 3.67 2.42 -0.79
C LEU A 44 5.06 3.02 -1.06
N GLU A 45 6.10 2.20 -1.10
CA GLU A 45 7.44 2.66 -1.45
C GLU A 45 7.52 3.23 -2.88
N GLN A 46 6.81 2.62 -3.84
CA GLN A 46 6.80 3.11 -5.23
C GLN A 46 6.01 4.42 -5.34
N LEU A 47 4.83 4.51 -4.71
CA LEU A 47 4.03 5.72 -4.66
C LEU A 47 4.82 6.90 -4.09
N GLY A 48 5.62 6.67 -3.04
CA GLY A 48 6.46 7.71 -2.43
C GLY A 48 7.66 8.15 -3.30
N LYS A 49 8.05 7.33 -4.28
CA LYS A 49 9.15 7.65 -5.21
C LYS A 49 8.69 8.40 -6.45
N GLY A 50 7.42 8.27 -6.84
CA GLY A 50 6.98 8.69 -8.15
C GLY A 50 5.57 8.28 -8.48
N GLU A 51 5.30 8.27 -9.78
CA GLU A 51 4.08 7.72 -10.34
C GLU A 51 4.19 6.19 -10.46
N VAL A 52 3.11 5.48 -10.16
CA VAL A 52 3.05 4.03 -10.29
C VAL A 52 1.68 3.60 -10.83
N ARG A 53 1.69 2.58 -11.70
CA ARG A 53 0.46 1.91 -12.16
C ARG A 53 0.22 0.65 -11.33
N PHE A 54 -1.01 0.41 -10.94
CA PHE A 54 -1.37 -0.75 -10.14
C PHE A 54 -2.85 -1.10 -10.32
N GLU A 55 -3.21 -2.31 -9.92
CA GLU A 55 -4.56 -2.83 -10.03
C GLU A 55 -5.10 -3.28 -8.69
N TYR A 56 -6.37 -2.99 -8.42
CA TYR A 56 -7.07 -3.45 -7.23
C TYR A 56 -8.54 -3.68 -7.51
N LEU A 57 -9.17 -4.53 -6.69
CA LEU A 57 -10.62 -4.71 -6.71
C LEU A 57 -11.31 -3.61 -5.91
N LYS A 58 -12.32 -2.99 -6.51
CA LYS A 58 -13.27 -2.14 -5.78
C LYS A 58 -14.11 -3.01 -4.83
N THR A 59 -14.84 -2.37 -3.92
CA THR A 59 -15.77 -3.05 -3.00
C THR A 59 -16.89 -3.79 -3.73
N ASN A 60 -17.27 -3.34 -4.93
CA ASN A 60 -18.24 -4.00 -5.81
C ASN A 60 -17.63 -5.16 -6.63
N GLY A 61 -16.35 -5.50 -6.44
CA GLY A 61 -15.66 -6.57 -7.16
C GLY A 61 -15.14 -6.17 -8.55
N GLU A 62 -15.36 -4.94 -9.02
CA GLU A 62 -14.81 -4.46 -10.28
C GLU A 62 -13.30 -4.27 -10.19
N LEU A 63 -12.55 -4.78 -11.19
CA LEU A 63 -11.13 -4.52 -11.32
C LEU A 63 -10.90 -3.06 -11.75
N ARG A 64 -10.10 -2.33 -10.98
CA ARG A 64 -9.65 -0.99 -11.32
C ARG A 64 -8.17 -1.01 -11.63
N GLN A 65 -7.81 -0.42 -12.77
CA GLN A 65 -6.45 0.01 -13.08
C GLN A 65 -6.30 1.46 -12.63
N ALA A 66 -5.25 1.77 -11.88
CA ALA A 66 -5.00 3.10 -11.35
C ALA A 66 -3.56 3.54 -11.65
N ARG A 67 -3.39 4.83 -11.92
CA ARG A 67 -2.09 5.52 -11.96
C ARG A 67 -2.06 6.52 -10.80
N GLY A 68 -1.16 6.33 -9.84
CA GLY A 68 -1.15 7.13 -8.62
C GLY A 68 0.24 7.55 -8.17
N THR A 69 0.29 8.52 -7.26
CA THR A 69 1.52 9.01 -6.63
C THR A 69 1.28 9.50 -5.20
N LEU A 70 2.37 9.57 -4.44
CA LEU A 70 2.47 10.24 -3.15
C LEU A 70 3.60 11.30 -3.15
N CYS A 71 4.11 11.73 -4.32
CA CYS A 71 5.20 12.70 -4.41
C CYS A 71 4.94 14.03 -3.70
N HIS A 72 6.02 14.58 -3.14
CA HIS A 72 6.06 15.88 -2.46
C HIS A 72 5.60 17.01 -3.40
N GLY A 73 4.69 17.87 -2.92
CA GLY A 73 4.13 18.99 -3.68
C GLY A 73 2.78 18.73 -4.38
N ILE A 74 2.37 17.46 -4.57
CA ILE A 74 1.00 17.10 -5.02
C ILE A 74 0.11 16.77 -3.82
N SER A 75 0.71 16.33 -2.71
CA SER A 75 -0.02 15.71 -1.62
C SER A 75 0.33 16.30 -0.26
N GLU A 76 -0.54 17.17 0.27
CA GLU A 76 -0.62 17.43 1.72
C GLU A 76 -0.82 16.11 2.50
N ALA A 77 -1.39 15.08 1.85
CA ALA A 77 -1.49 13.76 2.43
C ALA A 77 -0.13 13.09 2.60
N PHE A 78 0.93 13.42 1.86
CA PHE A 78 2.27 12.89 2.12
C PHE A 78 2.90 13.51 3.38
N ASP A 79 2.68 14.81 3.59
CA ASP A 79 3.17 15.52 4.78
C ASP A 79 2.35 15.12 6.03
N ASN A 80 1.06 14.82 5.88
CA ASN A 80 0.20 14.27 6.95
C ASN A 80 0.36 12.76 7.18
N TYR A 81 0.65 11.99 6.13
CA TYR A 81 1.07 10.57 6.17
C TYR A 81 2.59 10.46 6.17
N ALA A 82 3.32 11.41 6.79
CA ALA A 82 4.70 11.14 7.16
C ALA A 82 4.69 9.82 7.95
N TYR A 83 5.10 8.73 7.31
CA TYR A 83 4.85 7.33 7.66
C TYR A 83 5.55 6.89 8.95
N LYS A 84 5.90 7.83 9.84
CA LYS A 84 6.81 7.61 10.95
C LYS A 84 6.28 8.15 12.28
N ASP A 85 5.81 9.39 12.41
CA ASP A 85 5.89 10.05 13.74
C ASP A 85 4.70 10.93 14.22
N ARG A 86 3.46 10.73 13.76
CA ARG A 86 2.30 11.51 14.27
C ARG A 86 1.45 10.70 15.27
N PRO A 87 1.50 10.99 16.59
CA PRO A 87 0.74 10.28 17.63
C PRO A 87 -0.74 10.70 17.73
N ASP A 88 -1.13 11.76 17.04
CA ASP A 88 -2.42 12.45 17.06
C ASP A 88 -3.37 12.05 15.92
N VAL A 89 -2.85 11.41 14.86
CA VAL A 89 -3.69 10.79 13.82
C VAL A 89 -4.13 9.42 14.32
N GLY A 90 -5.30 9.42 14.96
CA GLY A 90 -5.92 8.24 15.58
C GLY A 90 -5.91 7.02 14.65
N GLN A 91 -5.38 5.91 15.17
CA GLN A 91 -5.28 4.59 14.55
C GLN A 91 -4.71 4.59 13.13
N ARG A 92 -3.41 4.27 13.02
CA ARG A 92 -2.80 3.79 11.76
C ARG A 92 -3.66 2.65 11.22
N ASP A 93 -4.46 2.93 10.19
CA ASP A 93 -5.22 1.89 9.51
C ASP A 93 -4.29 1.18 8.53
N TYR A 94 -3.53 0.22 9.06
CA TYR A 94 -2.61 -0.61 8.29
C TYR A 94 -3.31 -1.40 7.17
N GLY A 95 -4.64 -1.42 7.12
CA GLY A 95 -5.45 -2.04 6.07
C GLY A 95 -5.72 -1.15 4.86
N ILE A 96 -5.42 0.16 4.91
CA ILE A 96 -5.77 1.13 3.86
C ILE A 96 -4.53 1.83 3.31
N ILE A 97 -4.45 1.94 1.99
CA ILE A 97 -3.49 2.79 1.28
C ILE A 97 -4.25 3.97 0.68
N VAL A 98 -3.83 5.19 0.99
CA VAL A 98 -4.30 6.42 0.35
C VAL A 98 -3.28 6.85 -0.70
N TYR A 99 -3.75 7.34 -1.84
CA TYR A 99 -2.92 7.82 -2.95
C TYR A 99 -3.63 8.95 -3.71
N PHE A 100 -2.89 9.78 -4.43
CA PHE A 100 -3.47 10.71 -5.40
C PHE A 100 -3.61 10.02 -6.75
N ASP A 101 -4.83 9.92 -7.28
CA ASP A 101 -5.13 9.32 -8.57
C ASP A 101 -4.91 10.35 -9.68
N LEU A 102 -3.91 10.13 -10.52
CA LEU A 102 -3.48 11.09 -11.55
C LEU A 102 -4.45 11.15 -12.72
N ASP A 103 -5.22 10.09 -12.98
CA ASP A 103 -6.20 10.06 -14.07
C ASP A 103 -7.53 10.73 -13.67
N LYS A 104 -7.73 10.93 -12.36
CA LYS A 104 -8.96 11.48 -11.78
C LYS A 104 -8.74 12.79 -11.04
N GLU A 105 -7.48 13.17 -10.84
CA GLU A 105 -7.05 14.37 -10.12
C GLU A 105 -7.68 14.48 -8.71
N GLU A 106 -7.83 13.34 -8.03
CA GLU A 106 -8.44 13.28 -6.69
C GLU A 106 -7.73 12.26 -5.77
N PHE A 107 -7.84 12.45 -4.46
CA PHE A 107 -7.40 11.45 -3.50
C PHE A 107 -8.33 10.25 -3.48
N ARG A 108 -7.74 9.06 -3.48
CA ARG A 108 -8.44 7.78 -3.36
C ARG A 108 -7.79 6.89 -2.33
N SER A 109 -8.55 5.90 -1.89
CA SER A 109 -8.06 4.85 -1.02
C SER A 109 -8.36 3.47 -1.60
N LEU A 110 -7.51 2.50 -1.25
CA LEU A 110 -7.73 1.09 -1.52
C LEU A 110 -7.46 0.26 -0.28
N HIS A 111 -8.22 -0.82 -0.12
CA HIS A 111 -8.00 -1.79 0.94
C HIS A 111 -6.87 -2.75 0.53
N VAL A 112 -5.90 -2.98 1.41
CA VAL A 112 -4.73 -3.82 1.16
C VAL A 112 -5.12 -5.21 0.66
N ARG A 113 -6.13 -5.85 1.26
CA ARG A 113 -6.70 -7.14 0.81
C ARG A 113 -7.05 -7.17 -0.69
N ASN A 114 -7.43 -6.03 -1.26
CA ASN A 114 -7.95 -5.92 -2.62
C ASN A 114 -6.85 -5.63 -3.64
N LEU A 115 -5.60 -5.44 -3.22
CA LEU A 115 -4.49 -5.17 -4.14
C LEU A 115 -4.15 -6.41 -4.98
N VAL A 116 -4.33 -6.32 -6.29
CA VAL A 116 -4.25 -7.45 -7.24
C VAL A 116 -2.86 -7.61 -7.84
N VAL A 117 -2.26 -6.54 -8.35
CA VAL A 117 -0.90 -6.56 -8.90
C VAL A 117 -0.36 -5.14 -9.07
N MET A 118 0.97 -5.02 -9.12
CA MET A 118 1.64 -3.77 -9.44
C MET A 118 2.19 -3.87 -10.87
N ILE A 119 2.00 -2.82 -11.67
CA ILE A 119 2.48 -2.75 -13.05
C ILE A 119 3.51 -1.62 -13.10
N LYS A 120 4.77 -1.95 -13.37
CA LYS A 120 5.81 -0.93 -13.52
C LYS A 120 5.80 -0.41 -14.95
N GLU A 121 5.55 0.90 -15.13
CA GLU A 121 5.89 1.61 -16.37
C GLU A 121 6.31 3.06 -16.10
N TYR A 122 7.63 3.28 -15.96
CA TYR A 122 8.51 4.21 -16.69
C TYR A 122 9.82 4.40 -15.90
N GLY A 123 10.99 4.28 -16.57
CA GLY A 123 12.29 4.70 -16.03
C GLY A 123 13.16 3.62 -15.39
N GLU A 124 13.30 2.45 -16.02
CA GLU A 124 14.50 1.64 -15.77
C GLU A 124 15.75 2.46 -16.19
N ARG A 125 16.58 2.81 -15.21
CA ARG A 125 18.03 2.84 -15.40
C ARG A 125 18.62 1.93 -14.35
N ILE A 126 19.25 0.86 -14.84
CA ILE A 126 20.19 0.02 -14.12
C ILE A 126 21.38 0.87 -13.70
#